data_AF-A0A935YQ23-F1
#
_entry.id   AF-A0A935YQ23-F1
#
_cell.length_a   1.000
_cell.length_b   1.000
_cell.length_c   1.000
_cell.angle_alpha   90.00
_cell.angle_beta   90.00
_cell.angle_gamma   90.00
#
_symmetry.space_group_name_H-M   'P 1'
#
loop_
_entity.id
_entity.type
_entity.pdbx_description
1 polymer ?
#
loop_
_entity_poly.entity_id
_entity_poly.type
_entity_poly.pdbx_seq_one_letter_code
_entity_poly.pdbx_strand_id
1 'polypeptide(L)'
;MTDTRKMLEMAAKAMGYESRKFVRDKWTLEVLAILIAYPDSDSVKWNPHTDDGDCLRMIAKLGIIVMWTYSESGEIRSAECSIMKCHGDGFFSREASASELLANHNNDPDASLRLCALRCAAMMGEQM
;
A
#
# COMPACT_ATOMS: atom_id res chain seq x y z
N MET A 1 -13.83 7.49 -5.46
CA MET A 1 -13.41 6.38 -4.59
C MET A 1 -12.90 5.29 -5.51
N THR A 2 -11.59 5.04 -5.54
CA THR A 2 -11.02 3.96 -6.36
C THR A 2 -11.42 2.63 -5.73
N ASP A 3 -11.87 1.67 -6.54
CA ASP A 3 -12.25 0.32 -6.08
C ASP A 3 -11.05 -0.34 -5.36
N THR A 4 -11.24 -0.78 -4.12
CA THR A 4 -10.23 -1.49 -3.30
C THR A 4 -9.63 -2.66 -4.07
N ARG A 5 -10.44 -3.34 -4.88
CA ARG A 5 -9.96 -4.40 -5.77
C ARG A 5 -8.89 -3.90 -6.74
N LYS A 6 -9.18 -2.79 -7.46
CA LYS A 6 -8.26 -2.20 -8.43
C LYS A 6 -6.96 -1.75 -7.73
N MET A 7 -7.07 -1.18 -6.53
CA MET A 7 -5.89 -0.78 -5.75
C MET A 7 -5.01 -1.99 -5.40
N LEU A 8 -5.61 -3.09 -4.93
CA LEU A 8 -4.88 -4.32 -4.62
C LEU A 8 -4.23 -4.94 -5.87
N GLU A 9 -4.92 -4.92 -7.02
CA GLU A 9 -4.38 -5.40 -8.30
C GLU A 9 -3.13 -4.62 -8.71
N MET A 10 -3.20 -3.29 -8.69
CA MET A 10 -2.06 -2.45 -9.07
C MET A 10 -0.92 -2.58 -8.06
N ALA A 11 -1.21 -2.63 -6.75
CA ALA A 11 -0.18 -2.82 -5.74
C ALA A 11 0.51 -4.20 -5.85
N ALA A 12 -0.25 -5.26 -6.18
CA ALA A 12 0.33 -6.58 -6.46
C ALA A 12 1.30 -6.51 -7.66
N LYS A 13 0.91 -5.80 -8.73
CA LYS A 13 1.77 -5.57 -9.90
C LYS A 13 3.05 -4.83 -9.52
N ALA A 14 2.97 -3.76 -8.71
CA ALA A 14 4.14 -3.05 -8.20
C ALA A 14 5.09 -3.95 -7.40
N MET A 15 4.52 -4.86 -6.61
CA MET A 15 5.27 -5.85 -5.83
C MET A 15 5.88 -6.99 -6.67
N GLY A 16 5.60 -7.02 -7.98
CA GLY A 16 6.02 -8.11 -8.87
C GLY A 16 5.26 -9.41 -8.64
N TYR A 17 4.04 -9.35 -8.11
CA TYR A 17 3.17 -10.50 -7.92
C TYR A 17 2.18 -10.66 -9.06
N GLU A 18 1.91 -11.91 -9.45
CA GLU A 18 0.77 -12.24 -10.29
C GLU A 18 -0.49 -12.38 -9.44
N SER A 19 -1.49 -11.53 -9.69
CA SER A 19 -2.80 -11.65 -9.05
C SER A 19 -3.56 -12.83 -9.65
N ARG A 20 -3.75 -13.92 -8.90
CA ARG A 20 -4.44 -15.11 -9.41
C ARG A 20 -5.94 -15.10 -9.15
N LYS A 21 -6.36 -14.76 -7.92
CA LYS A 21 -7.77 -14.77 -7.49
C LYS A 21 -8.00 -13.76 -6.37
N PHE A 22 -9.21 -13.21 -6.31
CA PHE A 22 -9.68 -12.39 -5.19
C PHE A 22 -10.33 -13.28 -4.14
N VAL A 23 -9.95 -13.07 -2.89
CA VAL A 23 -10.64 -13.64 -1.73
C VAL A 23 -11.60 -12.58 -1.21
N ARG A 24 -12.89 -12.91 -1.23
CA ARG A 24 -13.95 -12.07 -0.67
C ARG A 24 -14.25 -12.49 0.76
N ASP A 25 -14.67 -11.52 1.57
CA ASP A 25 -15.30 -11.84 2.84
C ASP A 25 -16.61 -12.59 2.61
N LYS A 26 -16.87 -13.61 3.42
CA LYS A 26 -18.08 -14.44 3.29
C LYS A 26 -19.34 -13.69 3.74
N TRP A 27 -19.20 -12.64 4.54
CA TRP A 27 -20.29 -11.90 5.17
C TRP A 27 -20.51 -10.53 4.54
N THR A 28 -19.45 -9.83 4.14
CA THR A 28 -19.54 -8.49 3.53
C THR A 28 -19.46 -8.50 2.00
N LEU A 29 -19.06 -9.61 1.38
CA LEU A 29 -18.74 -9.73 -0.06
C LEU A 29 -17.65 -8.76 -0.57
N GLU A 30 -17.03 -8.00 0.32
CA GLU A 30 -15.93 -7.09 -0.01
C GLU A 30 -14.66 -7.86 -0.34
N VAL A 31 -13.85 -7.31 -1.24
CA VAL A 31 -12.53 -7.87 -1.55
C VAL A 31 -11.63 -7.63 -0.34
N LEU A 32 -11.32 -8.70 0.37
CA LEU A 32 -10.38 -8.66 1.48
C LEU A 32 -8.95 -8.78 0.97
N ALA A 33 -8.68 -9.70 0.04
CA ALA A 33 -7.30 -10.06 -0.26
C ALA A 33 -7.12 -10.55 -1.70
N ILE A 34 -5.87 -10.58 -2.14
CA ILE A 34 -5.46 -11.27 -3.36
C ILE A 34 -4.69 -12.53 -2.97
N LEU A 35 -4.95 -13.64 -3.67
CA LEU A 35 -4.05 -14.78 -3.67
C LEU A 35 -2.87 -14.46 -4.60
N ILE A 36 -1.72 -14.21 -3.98
CA ILE A 36 -0.44 -14.04 -4.68
C ILE A 36 0.28 -15.38 -4.71
N ALA A 37 1.02 -15.63 -5.78
CA ALA A 37 1.88 -16.81 -5.88
C ALA A 37 3.34 -16.42 -5.67
N TYR A 38 4.05 -17.22 -4.89
CA TYR A 38 5.51 -17.20 -4.91
C TYR A 38 5.99 -18.26 -5.92
N PRO A 39 7.18 -18.07 -6.53
CA PRO A 39 7.71 -18.99 -7.55
C PRO A 39 7.72 -20.47 -7.13
N ASP A 40 7.90 -20.74 -5.83
CA ASP A 40 8.09 -22.08 -5.27
C ASP A 40 7.07 -22.47 -4.18
N SER A 41 5.96 -21.74 -4.04
CA SER A 41 4.97 -22.04 -2.98
C SER A 41 3.53 -22.03 -3.45
N ASP A 42 2.68 -22.67 -2.66
CA ASP A 42 1.23 -22.49 -2.72
C ASP A 42 0.87 -21.00 -2.62
N SER A 43 -0.26 -20.63 -3.20
CA SER A 43 -0.74 -19.25 -3.17
C SER A 43 -1.01 -18.80 -1.73
N VAL A 44 -0.48 -17.65 -1.35
CA VAL A 44 -0.70 -17.07 -0.03
C VAL A 44 -1.69 -15.92 -0.15
N LYS A 45 -2.57 -15.80 0.86
CA LYS A 45 -3.48 -14.66 1.00
C LYS A 45 -2.64 -13.42 1.34
N TRP A 46 -2.75 -12.38 0.53
CA TRP A 46 -2.07 -11.10 0.72
C TRP A 46 -3.08 -9.95 0.80
N ASN A 47 -3.03 -9.18 1.88
CA ASN A 47 -4.00 -8.15 2.22
C ASN A 47 -3.36 -6.96 2.95
N PRO A 48 -2.60 -6.10 2.26
CA PRO A 48 -2.01 -4.91 2.88
C PRO A 48 -3.04 -3.88 3.37
N HIS A 49 -4.33 -4.01 3.01
CA HIS A 49 -5.37 -3.07 3.46
C HIS A 49 -5.78 -3.30 4.92
N THR A 50 -5.79 -4.56 5.37
CA THR A 50 -6.22 -4.90 6.74
C THR A 50 -5.26 -5.82 7.49
N ASP A 51 -4.11 -6.17 6.91
CA ASP A 51 -3.04 -6.94 7.54
C ASP A 51 -1.76 -6.08 7.62
N ASP A 52 -1.33 -5.76 8.84
CA ASP A 52 -0.16 -4.91 9.10
C ASP A 52 1.14 -5.55 8.62
N GLY A 53 1.27 -6.88 8.71
CA GLY A 53 2.46 -7.59 8.25
C GLY A 53 2.62 -7.48 6.75
N ASP A 54 1.53 -7.65 6.00
CA ASP A 54 1.53 -7.48 4.55
C ASP A 54 1.78 -6.04 4.13
N CYS A 55 1.20 -5.08 4.85
CA CYS A 55 1.45 -3.66 4.62
C CYS A 55 2.93 -3.31 4.86
N LEU A 56 3.52 -3.75 5.96
CA LEU A 56 4.93 -3.47 6.28
C LEU A 56 5.89 -4.12 5.28
N ARG A 57 5.63 -5.36 4.85
CA ARG A 57 6.43 -6.01 3.79
C ARG A 57 6.33 -5.24 2.47
N MET A 58 5.16 -4.72 2.14
CA MET A 58 4.95 -3.89 0.95
C MET A 58 5.72 -2.57 1.04
N ILE A 59 5.59 -1.85 2.16
CA ILE A 59 6.32 -0.61 2.44
C ILE A 59 7.83 -0.83 2.28
N ALA A 60 8.37 -1.89 2.91
CA ALA A 60 9.79 -2.21 2.85
C ALA A 60 10.25 -2.58 1.43
N LYS A 61 9.50 -3.41 0.72
CA LYS A 61 9.89 -3.88 -0.63
C LYS A 61 9.87 -2.76 -1.66
N LEU A 62 8.89 -1.86 -1.59
CA LEU A 62 8.74 -0.75 -2.53
C LEU A 62 9.53 0.51 -2.12
N GLY A 63 10.17 0.50 -0.95
CA GLY A 63 10.88 1.67 -0.43
C GLY A 63 9.94 2.85 -0.16
N ILE A 64 8.72 2.58 0.31
CA ILE A 64 7.77 3.63 0.67
C ILE A 64 8.28 4.35 1.92
N ILE A 65 8.48 5.66 1.82
CA ILE A 65 8.77 6.54 2.94
C ILE A 65 7.45 6.89 3.61
N VAL A 66 7.40 6.69 4.93
CA VAL A 66 6.25 7.02 5.77
C VAL A 66 6.60 8.20 6.66
N MET A 67 5.80 9.25 6.62
CA MET A 67 5.89 10.39 7.53
C MET A 67 4.55 10.59 8.23
N TRP A 68 4.61 10.90 9.52
CA TRP A 68 3.44 11.23 10.31
C TRP A 68 3.33 12.73 10.49
N THR A 69 2.13 13.26 10.35
CA THR A 69 1.81 14.64 10.71
C THR A 69 1.11 14.66 12.05
N TYR A 70 1.41 15.69 12.84
CA TYR A 70 0.90 15.83 14.20
C TYR A 70 0.12 17.14 14.33
N SER A 71 -0.88 17.16 15.20
CA SER A 71 -1.51 18.38 15.69
C SER A 71 -0.57 19.15 16.62
N GLU A 72 -0.96 20.38 16.97
CA GLU A 72 -0.30 21.16 18.03
C GLU A 72 -0.35 20.44 19.40
N SER A 73 -1.37 19.59 19.62
CA SER A 73 -1.50 18.74 20.81
C SER A 73 -0.62 17.49 20.79
N GLY A 74 0.08 17.21 19.68
CA GLY A 74 0.92 16.01 19.52
C GLY A 74 0.17 14.75 19.06
N GLU A 75 -1.09 14.87 18.66
CA GLU A 75 -1.90 13.76 18.17
C GLU A 75 -1.64 13.52 16.67
N ILE A 76 -1.63 12.26 16.24
CA ILE A 76 -1.46 11.91 14.83
C ILE A 76 -2.67 12.40 14.03
N ARG A 77 -2.42 13.25 13.04
CA ARG A 77 -3.45 13.82 12.15
C ARG A 77 -3.57 13.11 10.81
N SER A 78 -2.44 12.72 10.23
CA SER A 78 -2.41 12.07 8.93
C SER A 78 -1.11 11.32 8.71
N ALA A 79 -1.17 10.32 7.84
CA ALA A 79 0.00 9.63 7.30
C ALA A 79 0.28 10.17 5.89
N GLU A 80 1.54 10.45 5.62
CA GLU A 80 2.06 10.75 4.30
C GLU A 80 2.92 9.57 3.84
N CYS A 81 2.60 8.98 2.70
CA CYS A 81 3.40 7.95 2.07
C CYS A 81 3.97 8.50 0.76
N SER A 82 5.23 8.21 0.46
CA SER A 82 5.83 8.57 -0.82
C SER A 82 6.83 7.51 -1.30
N ILE A 83 6.90 7.33 -2.62
CA ILE A 83 7.88 6.50 -3.30
C ILE A 83 8.79 7.45 -4.06
N MET A 84 10.08 7.48 -3.72
CA MET A 84 11.03 8.36 -4.40
C MET A 84 11.53 7.71 -5.69
N LYS A 85 11.76 8.53 -6.72
CA LYS A 85 12.41 8.04 -7.94
C LYS A 85 13.90 7.90 -7.66
N CYS A 86 14.46 6.72 -7.86
CA CYS A 86 15.91 6.59 -7.91
C CYS A 86 16.40 7.03 -9.30
N HIS A 87 17.29 7.99 -9.33
CA HIS A 87 18.17 8.13 -10.48
C HIS A 87 19.26 7.07 -10.29
N GLY A 88 19.60 6.31 -11.34
CA GLY A 88 20.55 5.18 -11.25
C GLY A 88 21.98 5.54 -10.79
N ASP A 89 22.19 6.77 -10.31
CA ASP A 89 23.40 7.33 -9.73
C ASP A 89 23.44 7.24 -8.19
N GLY A 90 22.41 6.65 -7.57
CA GLY A 90 22.34 6.48 -6.11
C GLY A 90 21.77 7.69 -5.37
N PHE A 91 21.28 8.70 -6.08
CA PHE A 91 20.55 9.82 -5.49
C PHE A 91 19.04 9.66 -5.72
N PHE A 92 18.26 10.01 -4.69
CA PHE A 92 16.82 10.12 -4.79
C PHE A 92 16.45 11.47 -5.41
N SER A 93 15.53 11.46 -6.38
CA SER A 93 14.93 12.70 -6.88
C SER A 93 14.21 13.43 -5.76
N ARG A 94 14.12 14.75 -5.86
CA ARG A 94 13.25 15.54 -4.98
C ARG A 94 11.77 15.32 -5.27
N GLU A 95 11.44 14.80 -6.45
CA GLU A 95 10.09 14.51 -6.90
C GLU A 95 9.74 13.04 -6.64
N ALA A 96 8.68 12.78 -5.87
CA ALA A 96 8.17 11.43 -5.66
C ALA A 96 7.52 10.88 -6.95
N SER A 97 7.74 9.60 -7.26
CA SER A 97 7.03 8.91 -8.34
C SER A 97 5.58 8.60 -7.99
N ALA A 98 5.29 8.50 -6.69
CA ALA A 98 3.94 8.44 -6.12
C ALA A 98 3.97 9.05 -4.72
N SER A 99 2.94 9.80 -4.34
CA SER A 99 2.78 10.32 -2.99
C SER A 99 1.30 10.44 -2.63
N GLU A 100 0.96 10.14 -1.39
CA GLU A 100 -0.40 10.25 -0.85
C GLU A 100 -0.34 10.84 0.57
N LEU A 101 -1.29 11.70 0.89
CA LEU A 101 -1.52 12.20 2.25
C LEU A 101 -2.93 11.79 2.67
N LEU A 102 -3.06 11.04 3.76
CA LEU A 102 -4.34 10.56 4.24
C LEU A 102 -4.58 10.92 5.69
N ALA A 103 -5.61 11.73 5.91
CA ALA A 103 -6.11 12.07 7.24
C ALA A 103 -6.47 10.82 8.05
N ASN A 104 -6.41 10.96 9.38
CA ASN A 104 -6.75 9.93 10.35
C ASN A 104 -8.11 9.29 9.99
N HIS A 105 -8.09 8.01 9.65
CA HIS A 105 -9.19 7.28 9.05
C HIS A 105 -9.97 6.62 10.16
N ASN A 106 -11.16 7.14 10.47
CA ASN A 106 -12.00 6.64 11.57
C ASN A 106 -11.29 6.63 12.94
N ASN A 107 -10.38 7.59 13.16
CA ASN A 107 -9.55 7.66 14.37
C ASN A 107 -8.62 6.44 14.57
N ASP A 108 -8.29 5.74 13.49
CA ASP A 108 -7.32 4.65 13.43
C ASP A 108 -6.14 5.07 12.53
N PRO A 109 -5.02 5.53 13.14
CA PRO A 109 -3.81 5.90 12.42
C PRO A 109 -3.21 4.74 11.61
N ASP A 110 -3.36 3.50 12.07
CA ASP A 110 -2.82 2.33 11.38
C ASP A 110 -3.66 2.01 10.14
N ALA A 111 -4.99 2.17 10.21
CA ALA A 111 -5.84 2.09 9.02
C ALA A 111 -5.51 3.18 8.00
N SER A 112 -5.21 4.40 8.47
CA SER A 112 -4.72 5.47 7.59
C SER A 112 -3.43 5.08 6.90
N LEU A 113 -2.45 4.57 7.64
CA LEU A 113 -1.18 4.12 7.09
C LEU A 113 -1.37 3.05 6.02
N ARG A 114 -2.14 1.99 6.34
CA ARG A 114 -2.41 0.89 5.42
C ARG A 114 -3.02 1.38 4.11
N LEU A 115 -4.03 2.24 4.19
CA LEU A 115 -4.68 2.78 3.00
C LEU A 115 -3.78 3.76 2.22
N CYS A 116 -3.02 4.60 2.91
CA CYS A 116 -2.09 5.56 2.31
C CYS A 116 -0.97 4.85 1.54
N ALA A 117 -0.33 3.85 2.17
CA ALA A 117 0.71 3.04 1.56
C ALA A 117 0.17 2.22 0.37
N LEU A 118 -1.04 1.64 0.52
CA LEU A 118 -1.69 0.90 -0.57
C LEU A 118 -1.96 1.79 -1.78
N ARG A 119 -2.42 3.04 -1.58
CA ARG A 119 -2.61 3.99 -2.68
C ARG A 119 -1.30 4.32 -3.38
N CYS A 120 -0.23 4.57 -2.62
CA CYS A 120 1.10 4.79 -3.20
C CYS A 120 1.59 3.61 -4.04
N ALA A 121 1.47 2.39 -3.50
CA ALA A 121 1.83 1.17 -4.21
C ALA A 121 0.99 0.97 -5.49
N ALA A 122 -0.31 1.26 -5.42
CA ALA A 122 -1.20 1.18 -6.57
C ALA A 122 -0.83 2.20 -7.65
N MET A 123 -0.50 3.45 -7.29
CA MET A 123 -0.03 4.47 -8.23
C MET A 123 1.25 4.05 -8.94
N MET A 124 2.18 3.40 -8.23
CA MET A 124 3.40 2.85 -8.85
C MET A 124 3.08 1.71 -9.83
N GLY A 125 2.20 0.78 -9.45
CA GLY A 125 1.82 -0.35 -10.31
C GLY A 125 1.05 0.06 -11.57
N GLU A 126 0.31 1.17 -11.52
CA GLU A 126 -0.36 1.74 -12.70
C GLU A 126 0.63 2.31 -13.73
N GLN A 127 1.87 2.64 -13.31
CA GLN A 127 2.94 3.14 -14.19
C GLN A 127 3.83 2.03 -14.78
N MET A 128 3.76 0.81 -14.26
CA MET A 128 4.49 -0.38 -14.76
C MET A 128 3.72 -1.07 -15.89
#